data_AF-A0A8T0HT95-F1
#
_entry.id   AF-A0A8T0HT95-F1
#
_cell.length_a   1.000
_cell.length_b   1.000
_cell.length_c   1.000
_cell.angle_alpha   90.00
_cell.angle_beta   90.00
_cell.angle_gamma   90.00
#
_symmetry.space_group_name_H-M   'P 1'
#
loop_
_entity.id
_entity.type
_entity.pdbx_description
1 polymer ?
#
loop_
_entity_poly.entity_id
_entity_poly.type
_entity_poly.pdbx_seq_one_letter_code
_entity_poly.pdbx_strand_id
1 'polypeptide(L)'
;MITSMQKLWCAKSRSSEDAVDYLTWTFMYHRLAQNPIYYNLQGVSHRHLSDHLPELLESTLSDLESSKCVAIEDDMDLSPLNHRMIAAYYYISYTTIELFSSSLTAKTKLKALLENISSASESERL
;
A
#
# COMPACT_ATOMS: atom_id res chain seq x y z
N MET A 1 9.39 5.76 5.43
CA MET A 1 9.05 6.60 4.27
C MET A 1 7.94 5.97 3.44
N ILE A 2 8.07 4.69 3.04
CA ILE A 2 7.02 3.89 2.36
C ILE A 2 5.71 3.85 3.17
N THR A 3 5.80 3.67 4.49
CA THR A 3 4.61 3.63 5.38
C THR A 3 3.86 4.95 5.47
N SER A 4 4.51 6.10 5.28
CA SER A 4 3.83 7.42 5.29
C SER A 4 3.17 7.70 3.94
N MET A 5 3.75 7.23 2.84
CA MET A 5 3.17 7.32 1.50
C MET A 5 1.90 6.46 1.38
N GLN A 6 1.90 5.26 1.99
CA GLN A 6 0.75 4.36 2.01
C GLN A 6 -0.49 4.96 2.71
N LYS A 7 -0.28 5.90 3.65
CA LYS A 7 -1.34 6.50 4.48
C LYS A 7 -2.00 7.73 3.85
N LEU A 8 -1.25 8.50 3.05
CA LEU A 8 -1.78 9.64 2.30
C LEU A 8 -2.42 9.22 0.97
N TRP A 9 -1.85 8.22 0.31
CA TRP A 9 -2.25 7.79 -1.02
C TRP A 9 -3.72 7.33 -1.07
N CYS A 10 -4.09 6.36 -0.23
CA CYS A 10 -5.42 5.77 -0.30
C CYS A 10 -6.53 6.74 0.18
N ALA A 11 -6.22 7.69 1.08
CA ALA A 11 -7.19 8.64 1.65
C ALA A 11 -7.65 9.73 0.67
N LYS A 12 -6.93 9.89 -0.45
CA LYS A 12 -7.16 10.99 -1.38
C LYS A 12 -7.52 10.54 -2.79
N SER A 13 -6.87 9.51 -3.34
CA SER A 13 -7.07 9.08 -4.72
C SER A 13 -8.35 8.28 -4.87
N ARG A 14 -9.26 8.75 -5.74
CA ARG A 14 -10.47 8.02 -6.11
C ARG A 14 -10.22 7.16 -7.34
N SER A 15 -9.31 7.58 -8.21
CA SER A 15 -8.91 6.85 -9.42
C SER A 15 -7.42 6.51 -9.44
N SER A 16 -7.02 5.63 -10.34
CA SER A 16 -5.61 5.34 -10.66
C SER A 16 -4.86 6.56 -11.21
N GLU A 17 -5.54 7.43 -11.94
CA GLU A 17 -4.96 8.67 -12.48
C GLU A 17 -4.55 9.63 -11.36
N ASP A 18 -5.44 9.87 -10.39
CA ASP A 18 -5.17 10.70 -9.20
C ASP A 18 -3.96 10.17 -8.42
N ALA A 19 -3.79 8.85 -8.41
CA ALA A 19 -2.69 8.18 -7.74
C ALA A 19 -1.35 8.40 -8.43
N VAL A 20 -1.29 8.29 -9.76
CA VAL A 20 -0.09 8.62 -10.54
C VAL A 20 0.27 10.08 -10.33
N ASP A 21 -0.71 10.98 -10.40
CA ASP A 21 -0.52 12.40 -10.14
C ASP A 21 0.05 12.63 -8.74
N TYR A 22 -0.48 11.97 -7.70
CA TYR A 22 0.07 12.07 -6.35
C TYR A 22 1.54 11.64 -6.28
N LEU A 23 1.93 10.56 -6.96
CA LEU A 23 3.31 10.10 -6.99
C LEU A 23 4.26 11.14 -7.58
N THR A 24 3.83 11.94 -8.56
CA THR A 24 4.67 13.00 -9.15
C THR A 24 5.05 14.10 -8.16
N TRP A 25 4.29 14.27 -7.07
CA TRP A 25 4.57 15.26 -6.01
C TRP A 25 5.50 14.71 -4.92
N THR A 26 5.91 13.46 -5.02
CA THR A 26 6.71 12.81 -3.98
C THR A 26 8.21 13.00 -4.23
N PHE A 27 8.98 12.94 -3.15
CA PHE A 27 10.44 12.97 -3.24
C PHE A 27 11.02 11.79 -4.06
N MET A 28 10.30 10.65 -4.09
CA MET A 28 10.66 9.51 -4.92
C MET A 28 10.73 9.91 -6.39
N TYR A 29 9.70 10.59 -6.91
CA TYR A 29 9.65 11.00 -8.32
C TYR A 29 10.84 11.87 -8.72
N HIS A 30 11.21 12.84 -7.87
CA HIS A 30 12.40 13.66 -8.11
C HIS A 30 13.71 12.86 -8.12
N ARG A 31 13.80 11.75 -7.38
CA ARG A 31 14.99 10.89 -7.35
C ARG A 31 15.07 9.87 -8.49
N LEU A 32 13.94 9.50 -9.09
CA LEU A 32 13.91 8.61 -10.26
C LEU A 32 14.81 9.14 -11.39
N ALA A 33 14.79 10.44 -11.63
CA ALA A 33 15.62 11.10 -12.65
C ALA A 33 17.12 11.18 -12.28
N GLN A 34 17.47 11.09 -11.00
CA GLN A 34 18.86 11.21 -10.52
C GLN A 34 19.57 9.86 -10.38
N ASN A 35 18.85 8.80 -10.01
CA ASN A 35 19.42 7.46 -9.89
C ASN A 35 18.39 6.39 -10.33
N PRO A 36 18.17 6.22 -11.64
CA PRO A 36 17.17 5.28 -12.18
C PRO A 36 17.47 3.82 -11.82
N ILE A 37 18.76 3.46 -11.77
CA ILE A 37 19.22 2.08 -11.53
C ILE A 37 18.79 1.61 -10.13
N TYR A 38 18.80 2.49 -9.13
CA TYR A 38 18.35 2.15 -7.78
C TYR A 38 16.86 1.75 -7.71
N TYR A 39 16.04 2.33 -8.59
CA TYR A 39 14.61 2.04 -8.70
C TYR A 39 14.30 1.03 -9.80
N ASN A 40 15.32 0.33 -10.31
CA ASN A 40 15.20 -0.68 -11.37
C ASN A 40 14.69 -0.13 -12.72
N LEU A 41 14.87 1.18 -13.00
CA LEU A 41 14.56 1.76 -14.31
C LEU A 41 15.76 1.66 -15.26
N GLN A 42 15.48 1.31 -16.50
CA GLN A 42 16.46 1.24 -17.59
C GLN A 42 16.88 2.62 -18.12
N GLY A 43 16.15 3.69 -17.78
CA GLY A 43 16.51 5.06 -18.15
C GLY A 43 15.55 6.11 -17.57
N VAL A 44 15.90 7.38 -17.79
CA VAL A 44 15.18 8.56 -17.25
C VAL A 44 14.38 9.30 -18.31
N SER A 45 14.17 8.69 -19.47
CA SER A 45 13.34 9.30 -20.51
C SER A 45 11.90 9.43 -20.02
N HIS A 46 11.17 10.41 -20.55
CA HIS A 46 9.77 10.63 -20.19
C HIS A 46 8.90 9.39 -20.42
N ARG A 47 9.26 8.52 -21.37
CA ARG A 47 8.60 7.24 -21.61
C ARG A 47 8.85 6.25 -20.47
N HIS A 48 10.11 6.03 -20.09
CA HIS A 48 10.44 5.11 -19.01
C HIS A 48 9.79 5.50 -17.67
N LEU A 49 9.68 6.80 -17.37
CA LEU A 49 8.99 7.28 -16.17
C LEU A 49 7.47 7.11 -16.27
N SER A 50 6.90 7.38 -17.44
CA SER A 50 5.46 7.24 -17.69
C SER A 50 5.00 5.79 -17.68
N ASP A 51 5.88 4.83 -17.99
CA ASP A 51 5.56 3.40 -17.96
C ASP A 51 5.78 2.81 -16.56
N HIS A 52 6.81 3.27 -15.84
CA HIS A 52 7.17 2.70 -14.53
C HIS A 52 6.22 3.10 -13.39
N LEU A 53 5.71 4.34 -13.37
CA LEU A 53 4.83 4.79 -12.29
C LEU A 53 3.48 4.03 -12.28
N PRO A 54 2.78 3.85 -13.42
CA PRO A 54 1.58 3.03 -13.47
C PRO A 54 1.86 1.56 -13.15
N GLU A 55 2.97 0.99 -13.61
CA GLU A 55 3.33 -0.41 -13.29
C GLU A 55 3.50 -0.63 -11.78
N LEU A 56 4.20 0.29 -11.10
CA LEU A 56 4.33 0.26 -9.64
C LEU A 56 2.98 0.46 -8.93
N LEU A 57 2.13 1.31 -9.49
CA LEU A 57 0.80 1.56 -8.96
C LEU A 57 -0.09 0.31 -9.08
N GLU A 58 -0.10 -0.34 -10.24
CA GLU A 58 -0.86 -1.56 -10.48
C GLU A 58 -0.41 -2.69 -9.56
N SER A 59 0.91 -2.88 -9.38
CA SER A 59 1.41 -3.90 -8.46
C SER A 59 0.96 -3.65 -7.02
N THR A 60 1.04 -2.40 -6.56
CA THR A 60 0.63 -2.04 -5.19
C THR A 60 -0.88 -2.08 -4.99
N LEU A 61 -1.67 -1.74 -6.00
CA LEU A 61 -3.12 -1.90 -5.97
C LEU A 61 -3.53 -3.37 -5.92
N SER A 62 -2.86 -4.23 -6.70
CA SER A 62 -3.09 -5.67 -6.66
C SER A 62 -2.79 -6.27 -5.29
N ASP A 63 -1.69 -5.86 -4.65
CA ASP A 63 -1.37 -6.26 -3.28
C ASP A 63 -2.45 -5.79 -2.30
N LEU A 64 -2.91 -4.53 -2.40
CA LEU A 64 -3.94 -3.98 -1.52
C LEU A 64 -5.32 -4.63 -1.72
N GLU A 65 -5.66 -4.99 -2.95
CA GLU A 65 -6.87 -5.73 -3.28
C GLU A 65 -6.82 -7.13 -2.67
N SER A 66 -5.67 -7.81 -2.78
CA SER A 66 -5.46 -9.14 -2.18
C SER A 66 -5.60 -9.11 -0.65
N SER A 67 -5.09 -8.05 0.00
CA SER A 67 -5.26 -7.82 1.44
C SER A 67 -6.63 -7.27 1.83
N LYS A 68 -7.60 -7.19 0.90
CA LYS A 68 -8.97 -6.68 1.09
C LYS A 68 -9.01 -5.27 1.69
N CYS A 69 -8.02 -4.45 1.34
CA CYS A 69 -7.93 -3.06 1.80
C CYS A 69 -8.62 -2.09 0.84
N VAL A 70 -8.60 -2.39 -0.46
CA VAL A 70 -9.24 -1.57 -1.51
C VAL A 70 -10.06 -2.50 -2.39
N ALA A 71 -11.22 -2.03 -2.84
CA ALA A 71 -11.96 -2.65 -3.93
C ALA A 71 -11.78 -1.80 -5.19
N ILE A 72 -11.52 -2.46 -6.32
CA ILE A 72 -11.39 -1.85 -7.64
C ILE A 72 -12.72 -2.09 -8.36
N GLU A 73 -13.41 -1.01 -8.72
CA GLU A 73 -14.69 -1.05 -9.44
C GLU A 73 -14.48 -0.84 -10.96
N ASP A 74 -15.53 -1.09 -11.76
CA ASP A 74 -15.50 -1.25 -13.23
C ASP A 74 -15.03 -0.02 -14.06
N ASP A 75 -14.55 1.04 -13.42
CA ASP A 75 -14.03 2.27 -14.05
C ASP A 75 -12.69 2.74 -13.43
N MET A 76 -11.91 1.82 -12.86
CA MET A 76 -10.66 2.13 -12.12
C MET A 76 -10.89 3.01 -10.88
N ASP A 77 -12.14 3.05 -10.41
CA ASP A 77 -12.52 3.69 -9.17
C ASP A 77 -12.11 2.80 -7.98
N LEU A 78 -11.51 3.43 -6.98
CA LEU A 78 -10.95 2.78 -5.80
C LEU A 78 -11.82 3.10 -4.59
N SER A 79 -12.46 2.08 -4.02
CA SER A 79 -13.27 2.23 -2.81
C SER A 79 -12.56 1.65 -1.57
N PRO A 80 -12.49 2.41 -0.45
CA PRO A 80 -11.96 1.90 0.81
C PRO A 80 -12.82 0.78 1.40
N LEU A 81 -12.18 -0.33 1.79
CA LEU A 81 -12.81 -1.38 2.59
C LEU A 81 -12.62 -1.17 4.10
N ASN A 82 -13.41 -1.88 4.91
CA ASN A 82 -13.37 -1.79 6.38
C ASN A 82 -11.96 -2.04 6.95
N HIS A 83 -11.23 -3.04 6.43
CA HIS A 83 -9.86 -3.35 6.83
C HIS A 83 -8.93 -2.15 6.70
N ARG A 84 -9.08 -1.40 5.61
CA ARG A 84 -8.29 -0.21 5.34
C ARG A 84 -8.70 0.98 6.19
N MET A 85 -9.99 1.14 6.51
CA MET A 85 -10.43 2.16 7.46
C MET A 85 -9.80 1.95 8.84
N ILE A 86 -9.76 0.70 9.32
CA ILE A 86 -9.12 0.32 10.59
C ILE A 86 -7.59 0.56 10.52
N ALA A 87 -6.95 0.17 9.40
CA ALA A 87 -5.52 0.39 9.15
C ALA A 87 -5.13 1.87 9.26
N ALA A 88 -5.88 2.70 8.55
CA ALA A 88 -5.64 4.14 8.51
C ALA A 88 -5.89 4.79 9.87
N TYR A 89 -6.94 4.37 10.58
CA TYR A 89 -7.31 4.93 11.88
C TYR A 89 -6.27 4.64 12.96
N TYR A 90 -5.78 3.40 13.05
CA TYR A 90 -4.83 2.99 14.08
C TYR A 90 -3.35 3.12 13.65
N TYR A 91 -3.10 3.63 12.45
CA TYR A 91 -1.75 3.78 11.91
C TYR A 91 -0.99 2.44 11.75
N ILE A 92 -1.71 1.34 11.54
CA ILE A 92 -1.15 -0.02 11.43
C ILE A 92 -0.88 -0.38 9.96
N SER A 93 0.16 -1.16 9.69
CA SER A 93 0.44 -1.71 8.35
C SER A 93 -0.68 -2.63 7.85
N TYR A 94 -0.98 -2.58 6.55
CA TYR A 94 -1.97 -3.43 5.89
C TYR A 94 -1.65 -4.92 6.03
N THR A 95 -0.37 -5.30 5.98
CA THR A 95 0.12 -6.68 6.19
C THR A 95 -0.24 -7.23 7.57
N THR A 96 -0.18 -6.41 8.61
CA THR A 96 -0.59 -6.80 9.96
C THR A 96 -2.09 -7.05 10.01
N ILE A 97 -2.89 -6.20 9.37
CA ILE A 97 -4.35 -6.36 9.33
C ILE A 97 -4.77 -7.58 8.51
N GLU A 98 -4.04 -7.90 7.45
CA GLU A 98 -4.22 -9.14 6.71
C GLU A 98 -3.96 -10.37 7.58
N LEU A 99 -2.88 -10.35 8.38
CA LEU A 99 -2.57 -11.38 9.35
C LEU A 99 -3.68 -11.51 10.41
N PHE A 100 -4.18 -10.39 10.93
CA PHE A 100 -5.33 -10.41 11.84
C PHE A 100 -6.59 -10.96 11.16
N SER A 101 -6.87 -10.56 9.92
CA SER A 101 -8.05 -11.02 9.20
C SER A 101 -8.00 -12.52 8.89
N SER A 102 -6.81 -13.09 8.75
CA SER A 102 -6.62 -14.52 8.46
C SER A 102 -6.58 -15.38 9.72
N SER A 103 -6.02 -14.85 10.82
CA SER A 103 -5.82 -15.61 12.06
C SER A 103 -6.96 -15.47 13.08
N LEU A 104 -7.77 -14.42 13.01
CA LEU A 104 -8.91 -14.22 13.92
C LEU A 104 -10.11 -15.06 13.50
N THR A 105 -10.61 -15.89 14.41
CA THR A 105 -11.86 -16.64 14.26
C THR A 105 -12.72 -16.47 15.50
N ALA A 106 -14.02 -16.74 15.45
CA ALA A 106 -14.91 -16.57 16.62
C ALA A 106 -14.49 -17.38 17.87
N LYS A 107 -13.54 -18.32 17.74
CA LYS A 107 -13.03 -19.19 18.82
C LYS A 107 -11.62 -18.83 19.29
N THR A 108 -11.01 -17.75 18.79
CA THR A 108 -9.65 -17.37 19.23
C THR A 108 -9.61 -17.06 20.73
N LYS A 109 -8.71 -17.73 21.42
CA LYS A 109 -8.44 -17.52 22.85
C LYS A 109 -7.34 -16.47 23.03
N LEU A 110 -7.22 -15.93 24.24
CA LEU A 110 -6.23 -14.90 24.59
C LEU A 110 -4.79 -15.25 24.16
N LYS A 111 -4.38 -16.52 24.30
CA LYS A 111 -3.06 -16.98 23.88
C LYS A 111 -2.80 -16.74 22.38
N ALA A 112 -3.74 -17.12 21.53
CA ALA A 112 -3.64 -16.94 20.08
C ALA A 112 -3.66 -15.44 19.70
N LEU A 113 -4.40 -14.62 20.44
CA LEU A 113 -4.40 -13.17 20.24
C LEU A 113 -3.01 -12.56 20.50
N LEU A 114 -2.36 -12.98 21.59
CA LEU A 114 -1.00 -12.54 21.93
C LEU A 114 0.03 -12.99 20.89
N GLU A 115 -0.08 -14.23 20.42
CA GLU A 115 0.77 -14.75 19.34
C GLU A 115 0.60 -13.91 18.05
N ASN A 116 -0.64 -13.58 17.67
CA ASN A 116 -0.91 -12.72 16.50
C ASN A 116 -0.35 -11.31 16.66
N ILE A 117 -0.49 -10.70 17.84
CA ILE A 117 0.08 -9.37 18.12
C ILE A 117 1.61 -9.41 18.06
N SER A 118 2.23 -10.45 18.60
CA SER A 118 3.69 -10.60 18.54
C SER A 118 4.22 -10.84 17.12
N SER A 119 3.36 -11.37 16.24
CA SER A 119 3.67 -11.62 14.82
C SER A 119 3.36 -10.41 13.93
N ALA A 120 2.93 -9.29 14.50
CA ALA A 120 2.65 -8.08 13.74
C ALA A 120 3.93 -7.53 13.10
N SER A 121 3.82 -6.97 11.89
CA SER A 121 4.97 -6.40 11.17
C SER A 121 5.61 -5.22 11.90
N GLU A 122 4.87 -4.56 12.80
CA GLU A 122 5.41 -3.47 13.63
C GLU A 122 6.37 -3.99 14.72
N SER A 123 6.20 -5.24 15.16
CA SER A 123 7.05 -5.88 16.16
C SER A 123 8.40 -6.34 15.61
N GLU A 124 8.52 -6.44 14.27
CA GLU A 124 9.76 -6.82 13.59
C GLU A 124 10.87 -5.75 13.68
N ARG A 125 10.51 -4.54 14.12
CA ARG A 125 11.43 -3.41 14.35
C ARG A 125 11.99 -3.33 15.76
N LEU A 126 11.52 -4.18 16.67
CA LEU A 126 11.98 -4.27 18.06
C LEU A 126 13.04 -5.36 18.22
#